data_AF-A0A935TYV1-F1
#
_entry.id   AF-A0A935TYV1-F1
#
_cell.length_a   1.000
_cell.length_b   1.000
_cell.length_c   1.000
_cell.angle_alpha   90.00
_cell.angle_beta   90.00
_cell.angle_gamma   90.00
#
_symmetry.space_group_name_H-M   'P 1'
#
loop_
_entity.id
_entity.type
_entity.pdbx_description
1 polymer ?
#
loop_
_entity_poly.entity_id
_entity_poly.type
_entity_poly.pdbx_seq_one_letter_code
_entity_poly.pdbx_strand_id
1 'polypeptide(L)'
;MIDTLVWMLVAASLVPAHQAARRHSAQHLVALLCLELIGVAMVLVAALDEPRWSALAQEDGPVEWITFSAFTLAAGILALRVRKLGGRWFAAASVFLALFCVVVAGEEISWGQRLLGFRPPDVFLDRNFQQELNVHNVLMHERGLGFSLESKHLVMAIALGFSLAWPLLVRWGWLRAFSKLAPPWSLLPVGLAIVAAEQSYPVDLTGEGAEMMCGLLFLAAALLPLELPTGRLAGWLGFSLASGLIISLAVARLVFGSDDAGRAHAAAELELLRADVSAGAAQPRLFGRNIHKRVFTAARDGYLAFAGRAYLEQQGTPAEPAPPPLRVRRDRRGYFLDPWNNPYWVVFDRRTRACVVYSFGPNRRRDLSARALHEGTGDDVVVRFALPPAPDAAPAPDAAPAPDAAPAPDAAPAGAAPAAAPALP
;
A
#
# COMPACT_ATOMS: atom_id res chain seq x y z
N MET A 1 8.46 14.78 -19.09
CA MET A 1 9.91 15.02 -19.30
C MET A 1 10.74 14.31 -18.23
N ILE A 2 10.45 14.50 -16.94
CA ILE A 2 11.18 13.83 -15.85
C ILE A 2 11.05 12.29 -15.96
N ASP A 3 9.85 11.75 -16.17
CA ASP A 3 9.64 10.29 -16.24
C ASP A 3 10.44 9.64 -17.37
N THR A 4 10.43 10.27 -18.56
CA THR A 4 11.23 9.83 -19.71
C THR A 4 12.72 9.82 -19.38
N LEU A 5 13.22 10.84 -18.67
CA LEU A 5 14.62 10.91 -18.28
C LEU A 5 15.00 9.78 -17.31
N VAL A 6 14.15 9.45 -16.33
CA VAL A 6 14.44 8.36 -15.38
C VAL A 6 14.46 7.01 -16.10
N TRP A 7 13.51 6.74 -17.00
CA TRP A 7 13.52 5.53 -17.81
C TRP A 7 14.73 5.46 -18.77
N MET A 8 15.18 6.59 -19.32
CA MET A 8 16.42 6.65 -20.10
C MET A 8 17.65 6.32 -19.24
N LEU A 9 17.69 6.74 -17.97
CA LEU A 9 18.77 6.38 -17.05
C LEU A 9 18.78 4.87 -16.74
N VAL A 10 17.61 4.27 -16.56
CA VAL A 10 17.48 2.80 -16.44
C VAL A 10 18.12 2.14 -17.66
N ALA A 11 17.66 2.48 -18.86
CA ALA A 11 18.17 1.91 -20.11
C ALA A 11 19.69 2.12 -20.29
N ALA A 12 20.18 3.32 -20.02
CA ALA A 12 21.60 3.65 -20.11
C ALA A 12 22.47 2.88 -19.10
N SER A 13 21.90 2.49 -17.94
CA SER A 13 22.62 1.75 -16.91
C SER A 13 22.73 0.24 -17.18
N LEU A 14 21.86 -0.34 -18.03
CA LEU A 14 21.79 -1.78 -18.28
C LEU A 14 23.10 -2.34 -18.82
N VAL A 15 23.63 -1.78 -19.91
CA VAL A 15 24.85 -2.31 -20.56
C VAL A 15 26.07 -2.24 -19.63
N PRO A 16 26.39 -1.09 -18.99
CA PRO A 16 27.48 -1.01 -18.02
C PRO A 16 27.31 -1.98 -16.85
N ALA A 17 26.10 -2.14 -16.31
CA ALA A 17 25.83 -3.02 -15.19
C ALA A 17 26.05 -4.50 -15.54
N HIS A 18 25.59 -4.94 -16.71
CA HIS A 18 25.85 -6.29 -17.21
C HIS A 18 27.34 -6.56 -17.44
N GLN A 19 28.08 -5.57 -17.98
CA GLN A 19 29.53 -5.68 -18.13
C GLN A 19 30.23 -5.76 -16.77
N ALA A 20 29.83 -4.93 -15.80
CA ALA A 20 30.36 -4.96 -14.44
C ALA A 20 30.08 -6.29 -13.75
N ALA A 21 28.85 -6.82 -13.89
CA ALA A 21 28.45 -8.11 -13.37
C ALA A 21 29.31 -9.26 -13.94
N ARG A 22 29.46 -9.29 -15.28
CA ARG A 22 30.31 -10.27 -15.98
C ARG A 22 31.77 -10.22 -15.53
N ARG A 23 32.32 -9.01 -15.35
CA ARG A 23 33.71 -8.83 -14.87
C ARG A 23 33.89 -9.29 -13.43
N HIS A 24 32.86 -9.16 -12.59
CA HIS A 24 32.97 -9.51 -11.19
C HIS A 24 32.85 -11.02 -10.96
N SER A 25 31.76 -11.66 -11.41
CA SER A 25 31.55 -13.11 -11.32
C SER A 25 30.22 -13.53 -11.96
N ALA A 26 30.09 -14.82 -12.31
CA ALA A 26 28.84 -15.38 -12.83
C ALA A 26 27.65 -15.17 -11.90
N GLN A 27 27.85 -15.18 -10.57
CA GLN A 27 26.78 -14.94 -9.59
C GLN A 27 26.18 -13.52 -9.69
N HIS A 28 26.99 -12.50 -9.97
CA HIS A 28 26.50 -11.13 -10.12
C HIS A 28 25.63 -11.01 -11.36
N LEU A 29 26.05 -11.66 -12.46
CA LEU A 29 25.27 -11.69 -13.70
C LEU A 29 23.95 -12.42 -13.49
N VAL A 30 23.96 -13.59 -12.85
CA VAL A 30 22.74 -14.37 -12.58
C VAL A 30 21.79 -13.61 -11.66
N ALA A 31 22.29 -12.95 -10.60
CA ALA A 31 21.47 -12.13 -9.74
C ALA A 31 20.76 -11.01 -10.52
N LEU A 32 21.51 -10.25 -11.33
CA LEU A 32 20.94 -9.19 -12.16
C LEU A 32 19.88 -9.71 -13.12
N LEU A 33 20.18 -10.78 -13.87
CA LEU A 33 19.24 -11.38 -14.82
C LEU A 33 17.97 -11.93 -14.13
N CYS A 34 18.10 -12.51 -12.94
CA CYS A 34 16.93 -12.96 -12.16
C CYS A 34 16.05 -11.78 -11.77
N LEU A 35 16.63 -10.69 -11.25
CA LEU A 35 15.87 -9.50 -10.85
C LEU A 35 15.20 -8.83 -12.06
N GLU A 36 15.90 -8.71 -13.19
CA GLU A 36 15.34 -8.18 -14.43
C GLU A 36 14.20 -9.07 -14.96
N LEU A 37 14.37 -10.39 -14.94
CA LEU A 37 13.33 -11.32 -15.37
C LEU A 37 12.07 -11.20 -14.49
N ILE A 38 12.24 -11.10 -13.17
CA ILE A 38 11.12 -10.92 -12.23
C ILE A 38 10.42 -9.58 -12.50
N GLY A 39 11.18 -8.49 -12.60
CA GLY A 39 10.62 -7.16 -12.88
C GLY A 39 9.87 -7.11 -14.21
N VAL A 40 10.44 -7.69 -15.28
CA VAL A 40 9.77 -7.79 -16.58
C VAL A 40 8.50 -8.64 -16.48
N ALA A 41 8.52 -9.77 -15.78
CA ALA A 41 7.34 -10.61 -15.61
C ALA A 41 6.20 -9.85 -14.90
N MET A 42 6.51 -9.06 -13.88
CA MET A 42 5.51 -8.22 -13.19
C MET A 42 4.93 -7.14 -14.12
N VAL A 43 5.79 -6.43 -14.85
CA VAL A 43 5.36 -5.40 -15.81
C VAL A 43 4.48 -6.02 -16.90
N LEU A 44 4.81 -7.22 -17.38
CA LEU A 44 3.98 -7.94 -18.35
C LEU A 44 2.62 -8.31 -17.77
N VAL A 45 2.55 -8.81 -16.52
CA VAL A 45 1.27 -9.09 -15.87
C VAL A 45 0.43 -7.81 -15.74
N ALA A 46 1.02 -6.72 -15.26
CA ALA A 46 0.35 -5.43 -15.12
C ALA A 46 -0.13 -4.86 -16.47
N ALA A 47 0.68 -4.95 -17.52
CA ALA A 47 0.34 -4.41 -18.83
C ALA A 47 -0.70 -5.25 -19.59
N LEU A 48 -0.74 -6.57 -19.37
CA LEU A 48 -1.65 -7.48 -20.06
C LEU A 48 -2.97 -7.70 -19.30
N ASP A 49 -2.95 -7.60 -17.96
CA ASP A 49 -4.09 -7.89 -17.09
C ASP A 49 -3.97 -7.09 -15.77
N GLU A 50 -4.22 -5.79 -15.85
CA GLU A 50 -4.18 -4.86 -14.70
C GLU A 50 -5.08 -5.29 -13.51
N PRO A 51 -6.31 -5.82 -13.72
CA PRO A 51 -7.11 -6.36 -12.63
C PRO A 51 -6.43 -7.53 -11.91
N ARG A 52 -5.76 -8.42 -12.66
CA ARG A 52 -5.01 -9.52 -12.06
C ARG A 52 -3.77 -9.04 -11.34
N TRP A 53 -3.05 -8.05 -11.87
CA TRP A 53 -1.96 -7.39 -11.14
C TRP A 53 -2.47 -6.83 -9.82
N SER A 54 -3.57 -6.06 -9.87
CA SER A 54 -4.17 -5.49 -8.67
C SER A 54 -4.49 -6.57 -7.64
N ALA A 55 -5.10 -7.69 -8.04
CA ALA A 55 -5.39 -8.80 -7.14
C ALA A 55 -4.14 -9.46 -6.53
N LEU A 56 -3.00 -9.47 -7.23
CA LEU A 56 -1.74 -9.97 -6.70
C LEU A 56 -1.07 -8.99 -5.72
N ALA A 57 -1.25 -7.70 -5.96
CA ALA A 57 -0.65 -6.60 -5.23
C ALA A 57 -1.53 -6.05 -4.09
N GLN A 58 -2.79 -6.46 -3.97
CA GLN A 58 -3.66 -6.05 -2.86
C GLN A 58 -3.08 -6.47 -1.50
N GLU A 59 -3.54 -5.82 -0.43
CA GLU A 59 -3.21 -6.18 0.95
C GLU A 59 -3.41 -7.67 1.23
N ASP A 60 -2.43 -8.28 1.91
CA ASP A 60 -2.26 -9.72 2.16
C ASP A 60 -2.12 -10.58 0.89
N GLY A 61 -1.92 -9.94 -0.26
CA GLY A 61 -1.67 -10.57 -1.55
C GLY A 61 -0.26 -11.15 -1.69
N PRO A 62 -0.02 -11.97 -2.74
CA PRO A 62 1.29 -12.57 -2.97
C PRO A 62 2.47 -11.58 -2.97
N VAL A 63 2.29 -10.36 -3.47
CA VAL A 63 3.37 -9.36 -3.57
C VAL A 63 3.89 -8.97 -2.18
N GLU A 64 3.03 -8.56 -1.24
CA GLU A 64 3.41 -8.23 0.15
C GLU A 64 4.14 -9.41 0.83
N TRP A 65 3.63 -10.64 0.66
CA TRP A 65 4.24 -11.82 1.26
C TRP A 65 5.61 -12.16 0.67
N ILE A 66 5.83 -11.85 -0.60
CA ILE A 66 7.15 -11.95 -1.25
C ILE A 66 8.07 -10.85 -0.72
N THR A 67 7.58 -9.62 -0.56
CA THR A 67 8.33 -8.51 0.05
C THR A 67 8.80 -8.88 1.46
N PHE A 68 7.87 -9.34 2.31
CA PHE A 68 8.12 -9.87 3.65
C PHE A 68 9.19 -10.97 3.63
N SER A 69 9.04 -11.95 2.74
CA SER A 69 9.97 -13.09 2.64
C SER A 69 11.36 -12.63 2.22
N ALA A 70 11.47 -11.73 1.23
CA ALA A 70 12.74 -11.23 0.73
C ALA A 70 13.50 -10.42 1.81
N PHE A 71 12.83 -9.49 2.50
CA PHE A 71 13.44 -8.73 3.59
C PHE A 71 13.80 -9.60 4.79
N THR A 72 12.95 -10.57 5.16
CA THR A 72 13.24 -11.51 6.26
C THR A 72 14.49 -12.34 5.96
N LEU A 73 14.62 -12.86 4.74
CA LEU A 73 15.80 -13.60 4.31
C LEU A 73 17.05 -12.72 4.27
N ALA A 74 16.94 -11.49 3.77
CA ALA A 74 18.03 -10.53 3.77
C ALA A 74 18.51 -10.24 5.21
N ALA A 75 17.58 -10.01 6.15
CA ALA A 75 17.86 -9.79 7.56
C ALA A 75 18.61 -10.98 8.18
N GLY A 76 18.13 -12.21 7.94
CA GLY A 76 18.77 -13.43 8.44
C GLY A 76 20.20 -13.60 7.93
N ILE A 77 20.41 -13.39 6.63
CA ILE A 77 21.76 -13.47 6.02
C ILE A 77 22.69 -12.40 6.61
N LEU A 78 22.22 -11.16 6.73
CA LEU A 78 23.00 -10.06 7.31
C LEU A 78 23.38 -10.35 8.77
N ALA A 79 22.43 -10.85 9.58
CA ALA A 79 22.67 -11.23 10.97
C ALA A 79 23.70 -12.37 11.10
N LEU A 80 23.64 -13.39 10.23
CA LEU A 80 24.62 -14.48 10.21
C LEU A 80 26.02 -14.00 9.80
N ARG A 81 26.10 -12.97 8.94
CA ARG A 81 27.38 -12.37 8.50
C ARG A 81 28.06 -11.53 9.59
N VAL A 82 27.31 -10.93 10.52
CA VAL A 82 27.87 -10.19 11.69
C VAL A 82 28.90 -11.03 12.43
N ARG A 83 28.62 -12.33 12.63
CA ARG A 83 29.48 -13.25 13.39
C ARG A 83 30.79 -13.60 12.69
N LYS A 84 30.89 -13.39 11.37
CA LYS A 84 32.00 -13.89 10.54
C LYS A 84 33.00 -12.82 10.10
N LEU A 85 32.62 -11.54 10.06
CA LEU A 85 33.34 -10.54 9.24
C LEU A 85 34.02 -9.40 10.01
N GLY A 86 34.27 -9.58 11.31
CA GLY A 86 35.38 -8.94 12.05
C GLY A 86 35.52 -7.42 11.91
N GLY A 87 34.92 -6.68 12.85
CA GLY A 87 35.11 -5.24 13.05
C GLY A 87 33.87 -4.60 13.66
N ARG A 88 34.02 -3.85 14.76
CA ARG A 88 32.87 -3.31 15.52
C ARG A 88 31.90 -2.49 14.65
N TRP A 89 32.43 -1.73 13.70
CA TRP A 89 31.66 -0.88 12.79
C TRP A 89 30.95 -1.67 11.69
N PHE A 90 31.59 -2.69 11.14
CA PHE A 90 30.94 -3.60 10.20
C PHE A 90 29.80 -4.37 10.88
N ALA A 91 30.05 -4.87 12.09
CA ALA A 91 29.03 -5.55 12.89
C ALA A 91 27.85 -4.63 13.18
N ALA A 92 28.10 -3.41 13.67
CA ALA A 92 27.05 -2.43 13.95
C ALA A 92 26.23 -2.09 12.70
N ALA A 93 26.87 -1.82 11.56
CA ALA A 93 26.16 -1.53 10.31
C ALA A 93 25.38 -2.73 9.76
N SER A 94 25.92 -3.95 9.90
CA SER A 94 25.21 -5.18 9.50
C SER A 94 23.99 -5.43 10.38
N VAL A 95 24.09 -5.22 11.69
CA VAL A 95 22.96 -5.30 12.62
C VAL A 95 21.92 -4.23 12.30
N PHE A 96 22.36 -3.00 12.06
CA PHE A 96 21.45 -1.92 11.67
C PHE A 96 20.68 -2.25 10.39
N LEU A 97 21.37 -2.72 9.35
CA LEU A 97 20.75 -3.10 8.08
C LEU A 97 19.82 -4.31 8.25
N ALA A 98 20.19 -5.29 9.07
CA ALA A 98 19.33 -6.42 9.39
C ALA A 98 18.06 -5.98 10.14
N LEU A 99 18.17 -5.10 11.13
CA LEU A 99 17.04 -4.52 11.86
C LEU A 99 16.15 -3.68 10.94
N PHE A 100 16.75 -2.90 10.04
CA PHE A 100 16.01 -2.18 9.00
C PHE A 100 15.16 -3.15 8.18
N CYS A 101 15.74 -4.25 7.66
CA CYS A 101 15.00 -5.25 6.92
C CYS A 101 13.88 -5.91 7.76
N VAL A 102 14.11 -6.17 9.06
CA VAL A 102 13.07 -6.70 9.97
C VAL A 102 11.93 -5.71 10.15
N VAL A 103 12.24 -4.42 10.30
CA VAL A 103 11.22 -3.36 10.43
C VAL A 103 10.40 -3.28 9.15
N VAL A 104 11.03 -3.25 7.97
CA VAL A 104 10.30 -3.22 6.69
C VAL A 104 9.44 -4.47 6.56
N ALA A 105 9.99 -5.67 6.76
CA ALA A 105 9.20 -6.90 6.73
C ALA A 105 8.01 -6.87 7.72
N GLY A 106 8.22 -6.36 8.94
CA GLY A 106 7.15 -6.16 9.91
C GLY A 106 6.05 -5.23 9.41
N GLU A 107 6.43 -4.09 8.83
CA GLU A 107 5.50 -3.10 8.27
C GLU A 107 4.65 -3.68 7.12
N GLU A 108 5.22 -4.50 6.23
CA GLU A 108 4.49 -5.16 5.12
C GLU A 108 3.29 -5.99 5.60
N ILE A 109 3.41 -6.65 6.75
CA ILE A 109 2.34 -7.51 7.31
C ILE A 109 1.64 -6.86 8.50
N SER A 110 1.74 -5.54 8.65
CA SER A 110 1.20 -4.77 9.79
C SER A 110 1.56 -5.39 11.15
N TRP A 111 2.82 -5.78 11.29
CA TRP A 111 3.41 -6.46 12.45
C TRP A 111 2.66 -7.73 12.88
N GLY A 112 2.01 -8.39 11.93
CA GLY A 112 1.19 -9.57 12.19
C GLY A 112 -0.11 -9.27 12.91
N GLN A 113 -0.57 -8.00 13.00
CA GLN A 113 -1.89 -7.66 13.53
C GLN A 113 -2.97 -8.49 12.86
N ARG A 114 -2.97 -8.52 11.52
CA ARG A 114 -3.96 -9.26 10.74
C ARG A 114 -3.81 -10.77 10.90
N LEU A 115 -2.66 -11.28 11.34
CA LEU A 115 -2.47 -12.71 11.63
C LEU A 115 -2.93 -13.08 13.04
N LEU A 116 -2.53 -12.29 14.02
CA LEU A 116 -2.73 -12.59 15.44
C LEU A 116 -4.06 -12.02 15.96
N GLY A 117 -4.71 -11.13 15.21
CA GLY A 117 -6.00 -10.53 15.56
C GLY A 117 -5.95 -9.66 16.81
N PHE A 118 -4.78 -9.14 17.20
CA PHE A 118 -4.69 -8.21 18.32
C PHE A 118 -5.13 -6.82 17.89
N ARG A 119 -5.68 -6.05 18.84
CA ARG A 119 -6.07 -4.66 18.62
C ARG A 119 -4.84 -3.74 18.67
N PRO A 120 -4.61 -2.87 17.65
CA PRO A 120 -3.58 -1.84 17.73
C PRO A 120 -3.81 -0.87 18.91
N PRO A 121 -2.76 -0.23 19.44
CA PRO A 121 -2.91 0.83 20.42
C PRO A 121 -3.78 1.99 19.91
N ASP A 122 -4.49 2.68 20.79
CA ASP A 122 -5.43 3.75 20.44
C ASP A 122 -4.82 4.84 19.56
N VAL A 123 -3.54 5.17 19.75
CA VAL A 123 -2.82 6.15 18.92
C VAL A 123 -2.82 5.75 17.43
N PHE A 124 -2.69 4.46 17.12
CA PHE A 124 -2.79 3.97 15.75
C PHE A 124 -4.24 3.96 15.28
N LEU A 125 -5.20 3.54 16.10
CA LEU A 125 -6.61 3.53 15.72
C LEU A 125 -7.18 4.93 15.45
N ASP A 126 -6.71 5.94 16.18
CA ASP A 126 -7.12 7.34 16.03
C ASP A 126 -6.50 8.00 14.79
N ARG A 127 -5.19 7.76 14.56
CA ARG A 127 -4.38 8.53 13.60
C ARG A 127 -4.08 7.78 12.31
N ASN A 128 -3.94 6.46 12.37
CA ASN A 128 -3.74 5.66 11.17
C ASN A 128 -5.06 5.63 10.38
N PHE A 129 -5.03 6.16 9.16
CA PHE A 129 -6.17 6.04 8.23
C PHE A 129 -6.58 4.57 8.02
N GLN A 130 -5.59 3.68 8.01
CA GLN A 130 -5.74 2.25 7.95
C GLN A 130 -5.97 1.56 9.31
N GLN A 131 -6.20 2.26 10.43
CA GLN A 131 -6.47 1.67 11.77
C GLN A 131 -5.65 0.39 12.07
N GLU A 132 -4.40 0.37 11.62
CA GLU A 132 -3.53 -0.79 11.61
C GLU A 132 -2.25 -0.45 12.37
N LEU A 133 -1.57 -1.47 12.90
CA LEU A 133 -0.25 -1.34 13.49
C LEU A 133 0.77 -1.29 12.35
N ASN A 134 0.84 -0.14 11.69
CA ASN A 134 1.78 0.15 10.62
C ASN A 134 2.18 1.62 10.79
N VAL A 135 3.48 1.83 11.03
CA VAL A 135 4.03 3.13 11.41
C VAL A 135 4.07 4.07 10.22
N HIS A 136 4.39 3.57 9.03
CA HIS A 136 4.45 4.43 7.86
C HIS A 136 3.08 5.05 7.57
N ASN A 137 1.98 4.32 7.73
CA ASN A 137 0.64 4.89 7.55
C ASN A 137 0.32 6.06 8.50
N VAL A 138 0.83 6.03 9.73
CA VAL A 138 0.64 7.13 10.70
C VAL A 138 1.46 8.36 10.28
N LEU A 139 2.72 8.15 9.88
CA LEU A 139 3.64 9.24 9.53
C LEU A 139 3.25 9.96 8.22
N MET A 140 2.54 9.28 7.31
CA MET A 140 2.24 9.81 5.97
C MET A 140 1.01 10.73 5.96
N HIS A 141 0.17 10.75 7.01
CA HIS A 141 -1.04 11.59 7.04
C HIS A 141 -0.90 12.88 7.85
N GLU A 142 0.03 12.95 8.81
CA GLU A 142 0.28 14.19 9.54
C GLU A 142 1.13 15.14 8.70
N ARG A 143 0.52 16.23 8.22
CA ARG A 143 1.19 17.36 7.53
C ARG A 143 2.09 18.17 8.47
N GLY A 144 3.00 17.52 9.20
CA GLY A 144 3.82 18.15 10.23
C GLY A 144 4.88 19.11 9.69
N LEU A 145 5.29 18.98 8.41
CA LEU A 145 6.44 19.71 7.86
C LEU A 145 6.16 20.47 6.56
N GLY A 146 4.92 20.57 6.10
CA GLY A 146 4.58 21.28 4.85
C GLY A 146 4.82 20.47 3.55
N PHE A 147 5.21 19.20 3.67
CA PHE A 147 5.32 18.24 2.57
C PHE A 147 4.63 16.93 2.97
N SER A 148 3.89 16.30 2.07
CA SER A 148 3.46 14.91 2.24
C SER A 148 4.64 14.00 1.88
N LEU A 149 5.29 13.43 2.89
CA LEU A 149 6.02 12.19 2.65
C LEU A 149 4.93 11.16 2.31
N GLU A 150 4.95 10.67 1.08
CA GLU A 150 4.14 9.55 0.60
C GLU A 150 5.05 8.33 0.54
N SER A 151 4.52 7.11 0.67
CA SER A 151 5.32 5.86 0.69
C SER A 151 6.27 5.77 -0.51
N LYS A 152 5.82 6.19 -1.69
CA LYS A 152 6.66 6.28 -2.91
C LYS A 152 7.96 7.06 -2.72
N HIS A 153 7.93 8.17 -1.97
CA HIS A 153 9.13 8.99 -1.75
C HIS A 153 10.13 8.29 -0.84
N LEU A 154 9.65 7.52 0.14
CA LEU A 154 10.48 6.71 1.01
C LEU A 154 11.13 5.56 0.22
N VAL A 155 10.35 4.84 -0.59
CA VAL A 155 10.84 3.74 -1.43
C VAL A 155 11.88 4.24 -2.44
N MET A 156 11.60 5.35 -3.13
CA MET A 156 12.57 6.00 -4.03
C MET A 156 13.86 6.41 -3.31
N ALA A 157 13.76 7.00 -2.12
CA ALA A 157 14.92 7.43 -1.34
C ALA A 157 15.76 6.22 -0.88
N ILE A 158 15.11 5.13 -0.45
CA ILE A 158 15.79 3.87 -0.09
C ILE A 158 16.48 3.28 -1.31
N ALA A 159 15.79 3.18 -2.46
CA ALA A 159 16.33 2.60 -3.68
C ALA A 159 17.52 3.40 -4.23
N LEU A 160 17.42 4.75 -4.31
CA LEU A 160 18.54 5.61 -4.71
C LEU A 160 19.67 5.59 -3.68
N GLY A 161 19.33 5.68 -2.40
CA GLY A 161 20.29 5.67 -1.30
C GLY A 161 21.12 4.39 -1.29
N PHE A 162 20.46 3.24 -1.43
CA PHE A 162 21.08 1.93 -1.42
C PHE A 162 21.86 1.67 -2.71
N SER A 163 21.25 1.79 -3.89
CA SER A 163 21.86 1.35 -5.15
C SER A 163 22.84 2.35 -5.79
N LEU A 164 22.74 3.64 -5.46
CA LEU A 164 23.55 4.71 -6.07
C LEU A 164 24.36 5.49 -5.02
N ALA A 165 23.70 6.10 -4.03
CA ALA A 165 24.37 7.01 -3.11
C ALA A 165 25.42 6.28 -2.26
N TRP A 166 25.09 5.13 -1.69
CA TRP A 166 26.03 4.38 -0.84
C TRP A 166 27.27 3.92 -1.62
N PRO A 167 27.17 3.27 -2.80
CA PRO A 167 28.34 2.96 -3.63
C PRO A 167 29.19 4.18 -4.02
N LEU A 168 28.55 5.32 -4.35
CA LEU A 168 29.27 6.59 -4.61
C LEU A 168 30.05 7.08 -3.39
N LEU A 169 29.41 7.12 -2.22
CA LEU A 169 30.01 7.56 -0.96
C LEU A 169 31.17 6.65 -0.53
N VAL A 170 31.11 5.36 -0.81
CA VAL A 170 32.24 4.43 -0.64
C VAL A 170 33.37 4.78 -1.60
N ARG A 171 33.05 5.03 -2.88
CA ARG A 171 34.04 5.38 -3.91
C ARG A 171 34.74 6.71 -3.62
N TRP A 172 34.03 7.69 -3.08
CA TRP A 172 34.60 8.98 -2.64
C TRP A 172 35.31 8.92 -1.29
N GLY A 173 35.21 7.80 -0.58
CA GLY A 173 35.99 7.54 0.62
C GLY A 173 35.26 7.79 1.94
N TRP A 174 34.06 8.37 1.92
CA TRP A 174 33.32 8.77 3.13
C TRP A 174 32.80 7.56 3.91
N LEU A 175 32.39 6.49 3.22
CA LEU A 175 31.84 5.28 3.83
C LEU A 175 32.74 4.04 3.67
N ARG A 176 34.07 4.22 3.58
CA ARG A 176 35.03 3.09 3.38
C ARG A 176 34.88 1.97 4.40
N ALA A 177 34.60 2.31 5.66
CA ALA A 177 34.37 1.35 6.74
C ALA A 177 33.17 0.42 6.49
N PHE A 178 32.23 0.84 5.64
CA PHE A 178 30.99 0.13 5.29
C PHE A 178 30.99 -0.40 3.86
N SER A 179 32.14 -0.38 3.18
CA SER A 179 32.28 -0.81 1.77
C SER A 179 31.86 -2.26 1.53
N LYS A 180 32.05 -3.15 2.51
CA LYS A 180 31.65 -4.58 2.46
C LYS A 180 30.12 -4.82 2.49
N LEU A 181 29.35 -3.79 2.82
CA LEU A 181 27.87 -3.83 2.86
C LEU A 181 27.24 -3.04 1.72
N ALA A 182 27.99 -2.16 1.05
CA ALA A 182 27.49 -1.42 -0.09
C ALA A 182 27.13 -2.40 -1.23
N PRO A 183 25.97 -2.24 -1.88
CA PRO A 183 25.61 -3.09 -2.99
C PRO A 183 26.57 -2.86 -4.18
N PRO A 184 26.84 -3.90 -4.99
CA PRO A 184 27.68 -3.73 -6.16
C PRO A 184 26.97 -2.91 -7.25
N TRP A 185 27.76 -2.19 -8.05
CA TRP A 185 27.28 -1.39 -9.18
C TRP A 185 26.44 -2.16 -10.21
N SER A 186 26.57 -3.48 -10.27
CA SER A 186 25.74 -4.34 -11.12
C SER A 186 24.26 -4.28 -10.74
N LEU A 187 23.90 -3.87 -9.53
CA LEU A 187 22.51 -3.77 -9.08
C LEU A 187 21.90 -2.37 -9.29
N LEU A 188 22.66 -1.40 -9.80
CA LEU A 188 22.18 -0.03 -10.06
C LEU A 188 20.94 0.01 -10.96
N PRO A 189 20.83 -0.76 -12.07
CA PRO A 189 19.65 -0.69 -12.94
C PRO A 189 18.36 -1.06 -12.22
N VAL A 190 18.42 -2.02 -11.28
CA VAL A 190 17.26 -2.45 -10.50
C VAL A 190 16.79 -1.32 -9.58
N GLY A 191 17.72 -0.67 -8.88
CA GLY A 191 17.40 0.49 -8.04
C GLY A 191 16.83 1.67 -8.84
N LEU A 192 17.38 1.95 -10.02
CA LEU A 192 16.83 2.97 -10.92
C LEU A 192 15.46 2.59 -11.47
N ALA A 193 15.20 1.30 -11.74
CA ALA A 193 13.91 0.82 -12.22
C ALA A 193 12.82 0.96 -11.14
N ILE A 194 13.14 0.70 -9.87
CA ILE A 194 12.25 0.96 -8.73
C ILE A 194 11.88 2.45 -8.68
N VAL A 195 12.87 3.34 -8.83
CA VAL A 195 12.66 4.79 -8.83
C VAL A 195 11.82 5.24 -10.02
N ALA A 196 12.07 4.66 -11.21
CA ALA A 196 11.28 4.94 -12.41
C ALA A 196 9.82 4.50 -12.26
N ALA A 197 9.59 3.33 -11.67
CA ALA A 197 8.26 2.80 -11.39
C ALA A 197 7.51 3.70 -10.41
N GLU A 198 8.10 4.04 -9.27
CA GLU A 198 7.47 4.93 -8.27
C GLU A 198 7.20 6.35 -8.80
N GLN A 199 8.09 6.86 -9.66
CA GLN A 199 7.95 8.18 -10.25
C GLN A 199 6.85 8.23 -11.33
N SER A 200 6.78 7.21 -12.18
CA SER A 200 5.82 7.15 -13.29
C SER A 200 4.47 6.56 -12.92
N TYR A 201 4.42 5.75 -11.87
CA TYR A 201 3.24 5.09 -11.29
C TYR A 201 2.21 4.64 -12.36
N PRO A 202 2.61 3.76 -13.31
CA PRO A 202 1.85 3.52 -14.53
C PRO A 202 0.53 2.78 -14.33
N VAL A 203 0.41 1.98 -13.27
CA VAL A 203 -0.80 1.20 -12.93
C VAL A 203 -1.10 1.32 -11.43
N ASP A 204 -2.32 0.98 -11.05
CA ASP A 204 -2.69 0.88 -9.63
C ASP A 204 -1.76 -0.08 -8.88
N LEU A 205 -1.45 0.25 -7.61
CA LEU A 205 -0.55 -0.52 -6.75
C LEU A 205 0.87 -0.73 -7.31
N THR A 206 1.37 0.17 -8.17
CA THR A 206 2.78 0.14 -8.61
C THR A 206 3.76 0.12 -7.43
N GLY A 207 3.44 0.84 -6.35
CA GLY A 207 4.28 0.91 -5.14
C GLY A 207 4.58 -0.46 -4.53
N GLU A 208 3.57 -1.32 -4.43
CA GLU A 208 3.70 -2.70 -3.91
C GLU A 208 4.74 -3.51 -4.70
N GLY A 209 4.72 -3.35 -6.04
CA GLY A 209 5.71 -3.99 -6.91
C GLY A 209 7.11 -3.42 -6.73
N ALA A 210 7.22 -2.11 -6.52
CA ALA A 210 8.48 -1.42 -6.26
C ALA A 210 9.09 -1.84 -4.92
N GLU A 211 8.27 -1.99 -3.88
CA GLU A 211 8.66 -2.49 -2.55
C GLU A 211 9.13 -3.95 -2.61
N MET A 212 8.41 -4.81 -3.33
CA MET A 212 8.83 -6.19 -3.58
C MET A 212 10.19 -6.27 -4.29
N MET A 213 10.38 -5.46 -5.33
CA MET A 213 11.67 -5.37 -6.03
C MET A 213 12.78 -4.80 -5.13
N CYS A 214 12.46 -3.89 -4.22
CA CYS A 214 13.38 -3.39 -3.21
C CYS A 214 13.81 -4.49 -2.23
N GLY A 215 12.88 -5.32 -1.74
CA GLY A 215 13.19 -6.47 -0.91
C GLY A 215 14.11 -7.47 -1.61
N LEU A 216 13.83 -7.79 -2.88
CA LEU A 216 14.67 -8.68 -3.69
C LEU A 216 16.07 -8.07 -3.97
N LEU A 217 16.15 -6.76 -4.17
CA LEU A 217 17.42 -6.03 -4.30
C LEU A 217 18.28 -6.17 -3.03
N PHE A 218 17.69 -6.00 -1.85
CA PHE A 218 18.38 -6.19 -0.56
C PHE A 218 18.82 -7.64 -0.36
N LEU A 219 17.97 -8.61 -0.69
CA LEU A 219 18.30 -10.03 -0.63
C LEU A 219 19.48 -10.37 -1.56
N ALA A 220 19.46 -9.91 -2.81
CA ALA A 220 20.56 -10.10 -3.74
C ALA A 220 21.87 -9.50 -3.21
N ALA A 221 21.83 -8.26 -2.71
CA ALA A 221 23.00 -7.60 -2.11
C ALA A 221 23.54 -8.34 -0.87
N ALA A 222 22.66 -8.97 -0.06
CA ALA A 222 23.06 -9.77 1.08
C ALA A 222 23.72 -11.11 0.67
N LEU A 223 23.26 -11.73 -0.42
CA LEU A 223 23.72 -13.01 -0.96
C LEU A 223 25.05 -12.93 -1.72
N LEU A 224 25.27 -11.90 -2.54
CA LEU A 224 26.43 -11.81 -3.44
C LEU A 224 27.79 -11.94 -2.74
N PRO A 225 28.00 -11.37 -1.53
CA PRO A 225 29.25 -11.56 -0.79
C PRO A 225 29.48 -12.97 -0.22
N LEU A 226 28.49 -13.86 -0.33
CA LEU A 226 28.63 -15.26 0.11
C LEU A 226 29.28 -16.16 -0.94
N GLU A 227 29.47 -15.66 -2.17
CA GLU A 227 30.13 -16.38 -3.27
C GLU A 227 29.54 -17.77 -3.53
N LEU A 228 28.21 -17.84 -3.55
CA LEU A 228 27.47 -19.08 -3.74
C LEU A 228 27.58 -19.57 -5.21
N PRO A 229 27.48 -20.89 -5.46
CA PRO A 229 27.19 -21.40 -6.79
C PRO A 229 25.94 -20.72 -7.36
N THR A 230 25.96 -20.38 -8.65
CA THR A 230 24.89 -19.62 -9.33
C THR A 230 23.50 -20.21 -9.11
N GLY A 231 23.37 -21.55 -9.17
CA GLY A 231 22.11 -22.25 -8.90
C GLY A 231 21.59 -22.07 -7.48
N ARG A 232 22.46 -21.95 -6.47
CA ARG A 232 22.04 -21.68 -5.08
C ARG A 232 21.61 -20.23 -4.89
N LEU A 233 22.29 -19.27 -5.55
CA LEU A 233 21.87 -17.88 -5.53
C LEU A 233 20.48 -17.71 -6.15
N ALA A 234 20.29 -18.27 -7.35
CA ALA A 234 18.99 -18.27 -8.02
C ALA A 234 17.94 -19.01 -7.18
N GLY A 235 18.33 -20.10 -6.51
CA GLY A 235 17.49 -20.84 -5.58
C GLY A 235 17.01 -20.01 -4.40
N TRP A 236 17.84 -19.15 -3.81
CA TRP A 236 17.42 -18.25 -2.73
C TRP A 236 16.45 -17.17 -3.18
N LEU A 237 16.68 -16.57 -4.36
CA LEU A 237 15.75 -15.60 -4.96
C LEU A 237 14.42 -16.29 -5.34
N GLY A 238 14.48 -17.49 -5.91
CA GLY A 238 13.28 -18.28 -6.20
C GLY A 238 12.54 -18.73 -4.94
N PHE A 239 13.28 -19.05 -3.87
CA PHE A 239 12.70 -19.42 -2.58
C PHE A 239 11.94 -18.26 -1.95
N SER A 240 12.42 -17.01 -2.03
CA SER A 240 11.67 -15.86 -1.53
C SER A 240 10.33 -15.68 -2.28
N LEU A 241 10.32 -15.88 -3.59
CA LEU A 241 9.09 -15.87 -4.39
C LEU A 241 8.14 -17.01 -3.99
N ALA A 242 8.66 -18.23 -3.93
CA ALA A 242 7.87 -19.43 -3.64
C ALA A 242 7.32 -19.42 -2.21
N SER A 243 8.12 -19.03 -1.22
CA SER A 243 7.67 -18.91 0.17
C SER A 243 6.61 -17.83 0.31
N GLY A 244 6.80 -16.63 -0.27
CA GLY A 244 5.76 -15.59 -0.25
C GLY A 244 4.43 -16.05 -0.88
N LEU A 245 4.49 -16.75 -2.02
CA LEU A 245 3.30 -17.31 -2.65
C LEU A 245 2.64 -18.42 -1.82
N ILE A 246 3.42 -19.33 -1.22
CA ILE A 246 2.87 -20.39 -0.37
C ILE A 246 2.25 -19.79 0.88
N ILE A 247 2.92 -18.82 1.50
CA ILE A 247 2.45 -18.15 2.71
C ILE A 247 1.16 -17.40 2.43
N SER A 248 1.06 -16.64 1.33
CA SER A 248 -0.18 -15.95 0.96
C SER A 248 -1.35 -16.91 0.79
N LEU A 249 -1.13 -18.11 0.22
CA LEU A 249 -2.16 -19.14 0.03
C LEU A 249 -2.50 -19.93 1.31
N ALA A 250 -1.52 -20.14 2.19
CA ALA A 250 -1.63 -21.04 3.32
C ALA A 250 -1.96 -20.34 4.63
N VAL A 251 -1.38 -19.16 4.89
CA VAL A 251 -1.50 -18.48 6.18
C VAL A 251 -2.94 -18.14 6.51
N ALA A 252 -3.70 -17.63 5.54
CA ALA A 252 -5.12 -17.35 5.77
C ALA A 252 -5.87 -18.62 6.23
N ARG A 253 -5.72 -19.73 5.50
CA ARG A 253 -6.41 -20.98 5.82
C ARG A 253 -5.95 -21.63 7.11
N LEU A 254 -4.64 -21.56 7.40
CA LEU A 254 -4.03 -22.20 8.58
C LEU A 254 -4.30 -21.43 9.86
N VAL A 255 -4.35 -20.10 9.80
CA VAL A 255 -4.53 -19.26 10.98
C VAL A 255 -6.01 -19.07 11.31
N PHE A 256 -6.88 -18.97 10.31
CA PHE A 256 -8.24 -18.47 10.55
C PHE A 256 -9.35 -19.52 10.51
N GLY A 257 -9.13 -20.68 9.87
CA GLY A 257 -10.14 -21.74 9.80
C GLY A 257 -11.50 -21.22 9.31
N SER A 258 -12.59 -21.72 9.88
CA SER A 258 -13.93 -21.27 9.53
C SER A 258 -14.57 -20.32 10.54
N ASP A 259 -13.91 -19.76 11.56
CA ASP A 259 -14.51 -19.03 12.71
C ASP A 259 -15.99 -18.58 12.56
N ASP A 260 -16.91 -19.55 12.74
CA ASP A 260 -18.34 -19.36 12.46
C ASP A 260 -18.98 -18.45 13.50
N ALA A 261 -18.50 -18.52 14.74
CA ALA A 261 -18.95 -17.69 15.84
C ALA A 261 -18.57 -16.22 15.62
N GLY A 262 -17.32 -15.94 15.22
CA GLY A 262 -16.87 -14.60 14.84
C GLY A 262 -17.67 -14.04 13.67
N ARG A 263 -17.95 -14.84 12.64
CA ARG A 263 -18.81 -14.41 11.52
C ARG A 263 -20.24 -14.07 11.96
N ALA A 264 -20.86 -14.91 12.79
CA ALA A 264 -22.20 -14.65 13.30
C ALA A 264 -22.25 -13.37 14.14
N HIS A 265 -21.23 -13.15 14.98
CA HIS A 265 -21.07 -11.94 15.78
C HIS A 265 -20.91 -10.71 14.87
N ALA A 266 -20.04 -10.78 13.88
CA ALA A 266 -19.83 -9.70 12.92
C ALA A 266 -21.10 -9.37 12.14
N ALA A 267 -21.87 -10.38 11.71
CA ALA A 267 -23.13 -10.19 11.02
C ALA A 267 -24.17 -9.47 11.89
N ALA A 268 -24.29 -9.85 13.16
CA ALA A 268 -25.18 -9.17 14.11
C ALA A 268 -24.78 -7.70 14.31
N GLU A 269 -23.48 -7.41 14.40
CA GLU A 269 -22.96 -6.05 14.53
C GLU A 269 -23.16 -5.19 13.27
N LEU A 270 -23.00 -5.78 12.09
CA LEU A 270 -23.30 -5.11 10.82
C LEU A 270 -24.78 -4.80 10.67
N GLU A 271 -25.67 -5.65 11.19
CA GLU A 271 -27.10 -5.39 11.18
C GLU A 271 -27.50 -4.24 12.12
N LEU A 272 -26.81 -4.09 13.27
CA LEU A 272 -26.95 -2.91 14.13
C LEU A 272 -26.48 -1.64 13.40
N LEU A 273 -25.34 -1.69 12.72
CA LEU A 273 -24.85 -0.56 11.91
C LEU A 273 -25.84 -0.21 10.81
N ARG A 274 -26.38 -1.21 10.09
CA ARG A 274 -27.43 -1.00 9.07
C ARG A 274 -28.62 -0.27 9.67
N ALA A 275 -29.16 -0.76 10.79
CA ALA A 275 -30.31 -0.17 11.46
C ALA A 275 -30.05 1.29 11.87
N ASP A 276 -28.89 1.58 12.46
CA ASP A 276 -28.52 2.93 12.88
C ASP A 276 -28.35 3.90 11.70
N VAL A 277 -27.70 3.46 10.62
CA VAL A 277 -27.52 4.25 9.39
C VAL A 277 -28.88 4.56 8.75
N SER A 278 -29.77 3.57 8.67
CA SER A 278 -31.15 3.76 8.20
C SER A 278 -32.01 4.64 9.12
N ALA A 279 -31.77 4.62 10.43
CA ALA A 279 -32.52 5.39 11.44
C ALA A 279 -31.96 6.80 11.70
N GLY A 280 -31.16 7.33 10.77
CA GLY A 280 -30.70 8.72 10.78
C GLY A 280 -29.26 8.93 11.27
N ALA A 281 -28.41 7.89 11.34
CA ALA A 281 -26.98 8.12 11.50
C ALA A 281 -26.34 8.69 10.21
N ALA A 282 -26.94 8.45 9.03
CA ALA A 282 -26.51 9.05 7.77
C ALA A 282 -26.63 10.59 7.78
N GLN A 283 -25.50 11.29 7.64
CA GLN A 283 -25.46 12.75 7.61
C GLN A 283 -25.64 13.29 6.19
N PRO A 284 -26.08 14.56 6.00
CA PRO A 284 -26.24 15.17 4.67
C PRO A 284 -25.00 15.05 3.78
N ARG A 285 -23.81 15.10 4.38
CA ARG A 285 -22.52 14.96 3.68
C ARG A 285 -22.37 13.62 2.94
N LEU A 286 -22.99 12.55 3.44
CA LEU A 286 -22.99 11.22 2.81
C LEU A 286 -23.61 11.25 1.42
N PHE A 287 -24.75 11.94 1.27
CA PHE A 287 -25.52 11.97 0.03
C PHE A 287 -24.84 12.77 -1.09
N GLY A 288 -23.80 13.54 -0.78
CA GLY A 288 -23.11 14.40 -1.75
C GLY A 288 -22.14 13.67 -2.68
N ARG A 289 -21.68 12.45 -2.35
CA ARG A 289 -20.64 11.74 -3.14
C ARG A 289 -20.70 10.23 -2.94
N ASN A 290 -20.08 9.49 -3.85
CA ASN A 290 -19.78 8.09 -3.59
C ASN A 290 -18.72 7.99 -2.48
N ILE A 291 -18.91 7.06 -1.54
CA ILE A 291 -17.94 6.80 -0.49
C ILE A 291 -17.55 5.32 -0.47
N HIS A 292 -16.29 5.08 -0.16
CA HIS A 292 -15.75 3.78 0.24
C HIS A 292 -14.74 4.08 1.35
N LYS A 293 -15.16 3.91 2.60
CA LYS A 293 -14.41 4.34 3.78
C LYS A 293 -14.60 3.34 4.92
N ARG A 294 -13.67 3.34 5.86
CA ARG A 294 -13.85 2.70 7.17
C ARG A 294 -14.95 3.44 7.93
N VAL A 295 -15.75 2.71 8.71
CA VAL A 295 -16.88 3.30 9.44
C VAL A 295 -16.40 4.35 10.45
N PHE A 296 -15.30 4.07 11.15
CA PHE A 296 -14.68 5.05 12.06
C PHE A 296 -14.28 6.34 11.34
N THR A 297 -13.59 6.23 10.20
CA THR A 297 -13.21 7.39 9.38
C THR A 297 -14.43 8.12 8.82
N ALA A 298 -15.47 7.41 8.40
CA ALA A 298 -16.71 8.01 7.93
C ALA A 298 -17.42 8.78 9.06
N ALA A 299 -17.40 8.26 10.28
CA ALA A 299 -17.94 8.95 11.46
C ALA A 299 -17.12 10.20 11.81
N ARG A 300 -15.79 10.08 11.87
CA ARG A 300 -14.87 11.19 12.12
C ARG A 300 -15.00 12.32 11.10
N ASP A 301 -15.08 11.98 9.82
CA ASP A 301 -15.18 12.96 8.74
C ASP A 301 -16.61 13.53 8.59
N GLY A 302 -17.56 13.15 9.45
CA GLY A 302 -18.93 13.69 9.48
C GLY A 302 -19.87 13.16 8.39
N TYR A 303 -19.58 11.98 7.83
CA TYR A 303 -20.52 11.27 6.94
C TYR A 303 -21.56 10.48 7.74
N LEU A 304 -21.20 9.99 8.93
CA LEU A 304 -22.04 9.20 9.82
C LEU A 304 -22.01 9.75 11.25
N ALA A 305 -23.09 9.62 12.01
CA ALA A 305 -23.16 10.02 13.41
C ALA A 305 -23.84 8.94 14.27
N PHE A 306 -23.03 8.22 15.05
CA PHE A 306 -23.47 7.07 15.85
C PHE A 306 -23.66 7.36 17.35
N ALA A 307 -23.49 8.60 17.81
CA ALA A 307 -23.69 8.93 19.22
C ALA A 307 -25.13 8.64 19.66
N GLY A 308 -25.31 7.87 20.75
CA GLY A 308 -26.63 7.46 21.25
C GLY A 308 -27.35 6.42 20.38
N ARG A 309 -26.63 5.71 19.51
CA ARG A 309 -27.18 4.71 18.58
C ARG A 309 -26.94 3.28 19.06
N ALA A 310 -27.75 2.34 18.56
CA ALA A 310 -27.84 0.99 19.11
C ALA A 310 -26.49 0.27 19.11
N TYR A 311 -25.71 0.40 18.03
CA TYR A 311 -24.39 -0.23 17.92
C TYR A 311 -23.43 0.14 19.07
N LEU A 312 -23.33 1.43 19.40
CA LEU A 312 -22.43 1.92 20.44
C LEU A 312 -22.99 1.74 21.86
N GLU A 313 -24.31 1.73 22.03
CA GLU A 313 -24.96 1.68 23.34
C GLU A 313 -25.21 0.26 23.88
N GLN A 314 -25.35 -0.77 23.02
CA GLN A 314 -25.91 -2.05 23.48
C GLN A 314 -25.04 -2.94 24.38
N GLN A 315 -23.74 -2.67 24.62
CA GLN A 315 -22.91 -3.35 25.64
C GLN A 315 -21.61 -2.56 25.93
N GLY A 316 -21.29 -2.26 27.20
CA GLY A 316 -19.91 -2.08 27.74
C GLY A 316 -19.31 -0.67 27.91
N THR A 317 -19.43 -0.09 29.12
CA THR A 317 -18.77 1.14 29.66
C THR A 317 -19.05 2.49 28.95
N PRO A 318 -19.43 3.56 29.69
CA PRO A 318 -19.76 4.87 29.12
C PRO A 318 -18.56 5.55 28.45
N ALA A 319 -18.85 6.39 27.46
CA ALA A 319 -17.85 7.21 26.79
C ALA A 319 -17.11 8.12 27.78
N GLU A 320 -15.78 8.09 27.77
CA GLU A 320 -14.99 9.19 28.35
C GLU A 320 -15.26 10.48 27.55
N PRO A 321 -15.37 11.64 28.22
CA PRO A 321 -15.60 12.90 27.54
C PRO A 321 -14.37 13.30 26.72
N ALA A 322 -14.52 13.27 25.40
CA ALA A 322 -13.58 13.87 24.46
C ALA A 322 -14.10 15.24 23.98
N PRO A 323 -13.21 16.23 23.74
CA PRO A 323 -13.63 17.53 23.21
C PRO A 323 -14.27 17.36 21.82
N PRO A 324 -15.33 18.12 21.51
CA PRO A 324 -16.10 17.93 20.28
C PRO A 324 -15.22 18.13 19.02
N PRO A 325 -15.47 17.37 17.93
CA PRO A 325 -16.71 16.63 17.64
C PRO A 325 -16.68 15.11 17.86
N LEU A 326 -15.62 14.54 18.45
CA LEU A 326 -15.49 13.08 18.56
C LEU A 326 -15.74 12.59 20.00
N ARG A 327 -16.99 12.22 20.33
CA ARG A 327 -17.32 11.45 21.54
C ARG A 327 -16.92 9.97 21.33
N VAL A 328 -15.62 9.66 21.38
CA VAL A 328 -15.11 8.32 21.03
C VAL A 328 -14.97 7.45 22.27
N ARG A 329 -15.76 6.37 22.30
CA ARG A 329 -15.55 5.23 23.19
C ARG A 329 -14.20 4.57 22.81
N ARG A 330 -13.35 4.22 23.77
CA ARG A 330 -12.00 3.65 23.51
C ARG A 330 -11.95 2.13 23.56
N ASP A 331 -13.03 1.48 23.19
CA ASP A 331 -13.11 0.02 23.09
C ASP A 331 -13.18 -0.42 21.62
N ARG A 332 -13.27 -1.73 21.36
CA ARG A 332 -13.38 -2.28 19.99
C ARG A 332 -14.51 -1.64 19.19
N ARG A 333 -15.68 -1.45 19.79
CA ARG A 333 -16.85 -0.88 19.13
C ARG A 333 -16.72 0.62 18.88
N GLY A 334 -16.13 1.37 19.79
CA GLY A 334 -15.88 2.79 19.60
C GLY A 334 -14.95 3.10 18.42
N TYR A 335 -14.08 2.15 18.08
CA TYR A 335 -13.25 2.17 16.88
C TYR A 335 -13.85 1.47 15.67
N PHE A 336 -15.11 0.99 15.77
CA PHE A 336 -15.81 0.23 14.74
C PHE A 336 -14.98 -0.94 14.20
N LEU A 337 -14.32 -1.66 15.10
CA LEU A 337 -13.56 -2.85 14.75
C LEU A 337 -14.46 -4.08 14.84
N ASP A 338 -14.27 -5.04 13.96
CA ASP A 338 -14.91 -6.35 13.96
C ASP A 338 -14.31 -7.30 15.01
N PRO A 339 -14.83 -8.53 15.21
CA PRO A 339 -14.32 -9.47 16.23
C PRO A 339 -12.84 -9.80 16.14
N TRP A 340 -12.25 -9.59 14.96
CA TRP A 340 -10.85 -9.85 14.66
C TRP A 340 -9.97 -8.60 14.74
N ASN A 341 -10.53 -7.49 15.25
CA ASN A 341 -9.90 -6.19 15.38
C ASN A 341 -9.51 -5.53 14.05
N ASN A 342 -10.25 -5.85 12.98
CA ASN A 342 -10.16 -5.15 11.70
C ASN A 342 -11.28 -4.11 11.59
N PRO A 343 -11.08 -3.01 10.86
CA PRO A 343 -12.13 -2.02 10.62
C PRO A 343 -13.38 -2.61 9.95
N TYR A 344 -14.56 -2.19 10.38
CA TYR A 344 -15.75 -2.23 9.54
C TYR A 344 -15.65 -1.18 8.43
N TRP A 345 -16.26 -1.50 7.29
CA TRP A 345 -16.29 -0.66 6.10
C TRP A 345 -17.72 -0.25 5.74
N VAL A 346 -17.82 0.90 5.08
CA VAL A 346 -19.05 1.42 4.49
C VAL A 346 -18.80 1.89 3.05
N VAL A 347 -19.69 1.46 2.16
CA VAL A 347 -19.78 1.91 0.78
C VAL A 347 -21.15 2.52 0.55
N PHE A 348 -21.19 3.66 -0.11
CA PHE A 348 -22.44 4.28 -0.54
C PHE A 348 -22.29 4.82 -1.95
N ASP A 349 -23.23 4.46 -2.82
CA ASP A 349 -23.34 4.99 -4.18
C ASP A 349 -24.48 6.01 -4.24
N ARG A 350 -24.16 7.26 -4.62
CA ARG A 350 -25.13 8.36 -4.60
C ARG A 350 -26.23 8.21 -5.64
N ARG A 351 -25.95 7.52 -6.76
CA ARG A 351 -26.88 7.43 -7.90
C ARG A 351 -27.98 6.42 -7.61
N THR A 352 -27.58 5.26 -7.10
CA THR A 352 -28.48 4.15 -6.75
C THR A 352 -29.01 4.27 -5.33
N ARG A 353 -28.33 5.06 -4.47
CA ARG A 353 -28.52 5.13 -3.02
C ARG A 353 -28.30 3.79 -2.31
N ALA A 354 -27.60 2.87 -2.98
CA ALA A 354 -27.18 1.61 -2.38
C ALA A 354 -26.12 1.89 -1.32
N CYS A 355 -26.31 1.31 -0.14
CA CYS A 355 -25.39 1.34 0.96
C CYS A 355 -25.00 -0.09 1.33
N VAL A 356 -23.72 -0.29 1.63
CA VAL A 356 -23.17 -1.58 2.04
C VAL A 356 -22.30 -1.35 3.27
N VAL A 357 -22.55 -2.10 4.33
CA VAL A 357 -21.63 -2.21 5.46
C VAL A 357 -21.07 -3.62 5.50
N TYR A 358 -19.76 -3.75 5.71
CA TYR A 358 -19.12 -5.06 5.64
C TYR A 358 -17.83 -5.17 6.48
N SER A 359 -17.40 -6.40 6.71
CA SER A 359 -16.10 -6.80 7.25
C SER A 359 -15.50 -7.88 6.34
N PHE A 360 -14.16 -7.91 6.24
CA PHE A 360 -13.42 -8.91 5.45
C PHE A 360 -13.40 -10.31 6.08
N GLY A 361 -14.15 -10.53 7.16
CA GLY A 361 -14.27 -11.84 7.77
C GLY A 361 -12.99 -12.32 8.45
N PRO A 362 -12.94 -13.60 8.85
CA PRO A 362 -11.83 -14.17 9.57
C PRO A 362 -10.56 -14.30 8.73
N ASN A 363 -10.66 -14.53 7.41
CA ASN A 363 -9.50 -14.65 6.52
C ASN A 363 -8.90 -13.32 6.10
N ARG A 364 -9.63 -12.21 6.30
CA ARG A 364 -9.12 -10.83 6.27
C ARG A 364 -8.46 -10.41 4.97
N ARG A 365 -8.58 -11.23 3.92
CA ARG A 365 -8.09 -10.87 2.60
C ARG A 365 -8.92 -9.71 2.10
N ARG A 366 -8.24 -8.66 1.64
CA ARG A 366 -8.89 -7.48 1.10
C ARG A 366 -9.36 -7.76 -0.32
N ASP A 367 -10.30 -8.69 -0.47
CA ASP A 367 -10.68 -9.29 -1.75
C ASP A 367 -11.65 -8.42 -2.59
N LEU A 368 -12.09 -7.27 -2.08
CA LEU A 368 -13.19 -6.52 -2.70
C LEU A 368 -12.80 -5.14 -3.20
N SER A 369 -12.77 -5.00 -4.53
CA SER A 369 -13.12 -3.74 -5.17
C SER A 369 -14.61 -3.43 -4.90
N ALA A 370 -14.98 -2.15 -4.75
CA ALA A 370 -16.37 -1.74 -4.50
C ALA A 370 -17.40 -2.31 -5.51
N ARG A 371 -16.93 -2.78 -6.68
CA ARG A 371 -17.71 -3.39 -7.75
C ARG A 371 -17.96 -4.89 -7.54
N ALA A 372 -17.05 -5.62 -6.88
CA ALA A 372 -17.17 -7.05 -6.58
C ALA A 372 -18.11 -7.36 -5.40
N LEU A 373 -18.44 -6.34 -4.59
CA LEU A 373 -19.47 -6.40 -3.54
C LEU A 373 -20.87 -6.77 -4.06
N HIS A 374 -21.08 -6.90 -5.38
CA HIS A 374 -22.34 -7.36 -5.95
C HIS A 374 -22.46 -8.89 -6.07
N GLU A 375 -21.36 -9.66 -6.03
CA GLU A 375 -21.36 -11.08 -6.41
C GLU A 375 -21.25 -12.07 -5.25
N GLY A 376 -20.95 -11.61 -4.02
CA GLY A 376 -21.03 -12.43 -2.81
C GLY A 376 -20.00 -13.56 -2.73
N THR A 377 -18.82 -13.36 -3.31
CA THR A 377 -17.72 -14.32 -3.31
C THR A 377 -16.78 -14.07 -2.14
N GLY A 378 -16.48 -15.09 -1.32
CA GLY A 378 -15.49 -15.00 -0.24
C GLY A 378 -16.04 -15.35 1.15
N ASP A 379 -15.30 -14.99 2.19
CA ASP A 379 -15.72 -15.08 3.60
C ASP A 379 -16.12 -13.74 4.22
N ASP A 380 -16.24 -12.70 3.37
CA ASP A 380 -16.72 -11.38 3.74
C ASP A 380 -18.12 -11.46 4.37
N VAL A 381 -18.30 -10.71 5.45
CA VAL A 381 -19.61 -10.55 6.08
C VAL A 381 -20.19 -9.22 5.59
N VAL A 382 -21.27 -9.29 4.82
CA VAL A 382 -21.81 -8.13 4.07
C VAL A 382 -23.30 -7.92 4.36
N VAL A 383 -23.68 -6.70 4.69
CA VAL A 383 -25.07 -6.27 4.83
C VAL A 383 -25.37 -5.13 3.85
N ARG A 384 -26.37 -5.34 2.99
CA ARG A 384 -26.75 -4.40 1.92
C ARG A 384 -28.12 -3.80 2.20
N PHE A 385 -28.27 -2.52 1.90
CA PHE A 385 -29.50 -1.77 2.13
C PHE A 385 -29.57 -0.52 1.24
N ALA A 386 -30.75 0.08 1.12
CA ALA A 386 -30.93 1.34 0.41
C ALA A 386 -31.27 2.45 1.40
N LEU A 387 -30.74 3.65 1.15
CA LEU A 387 -31.08 4.82 1.95
C LEU A 387 -32.23 5.63 1.33
N PRO A 388 -33.14 6.18 2.16
CA PRO A 388 -34.14 7.13 1.70
C PRO A 388 -33.47 8.41 1.17
N PRO A 389 -34.22 9.32 0.52
CA PRO A 389 -33.67 10.62 0.10
C PRO A 389 -33.13 11.36 1.32
N ALA A 390 -32.19 12.28 1.12
CA ALA A 390 -31.70 13.10 2.23
C ALA A 390 -32.90 13.70 2.97
N PRO A 391 -32.97 13.61 4.31
CA PRO A 391 -33.99 14.34 5.07
C PRO A 391 -33.83 15.81 4.70
N ASP A 392 -34.93 16.46 4.30
CA ASP A 392 -34.93 17.81 3.73
C ASP A 392 -33.94 18.70 4.49
N ALA A 393 -32.81 19.00 3.85
CA ALA A 393 -31.96 20.06 4.34
C ALA A 393 -32.81 21.32 4.22
N ALA A 394 -33.15 21.94 5.36
CA ALA A 394 -33.71 23.28 5.35
C ALA A 394 -32.89 24.11 4.35
N PRO A 395 -33.55 24.82 3.40
CA PRO A 395 -32.83 25.56 2.37
C PRO A 395 -31.81 26.46 3.07
N ALA A 396 -30.56 26.39 2.61
CA ALA A 396 -29.53 27.32 3.05
C ALA A 396 -30.08 28.74 2.89
N PRO A 397 -29.87 29.66 3.87
CA PRO A 397 -30.29 31.03 3.71
C PRO A 397 -29.65 31.58 2.43
N ASP A 398 -30.49 32.12 1.55
CA ASP A 398 -30.15 32.56 0.21
C ASP A 398 -28.76 33.20 0.14
N ALA A 399 -27.86 32.55 -0.61
CA ALA A 399 -26.65 33.21 -1.04
C ALA A 399 -27.07 34.35 -1.99
N ALA A 400 -26.81 35.58 -1.57
CA ALA A 400 -27.00 36.78 -2.38
C ALA A 400 -26.40 36.58 -3.79
N PRO A 401 -27.06 37.08 -4.85
CA PRO A 401 -26.58 36.91 -6.22
C PRO A 401 -25.25 37.65 -6.40
N ALA A 402 -24.26 36.96 -6.96
CA ALA A 402 -23.02 37.55 -7.44
C ALA A 402 -23.29 38.43 -8.69
N PRO A 403 -22.54 39.52 -8.91
CA PRO A 403 -22.83 40.49 -9.96
C PRO A 403 -22.52 39.94 -11.36
N ASP A 404 -23.33 40.37 -12.32
CA ASP A 404 -23.37 39.99 -13.74
C ASP A 404 -21.99 39.95 -14.43
N ALA A 405 -21.73 38.83 -15.11
CA ALA A 405 -20.68 38.72 -16.13
C ALA A 405 -21.28 38.98 -17.52
N ALA A 406 -20.62 39.86 -18.28
CA ALA A 406 -21.02 40.36 -19.59
C ALA A 406 -21.12 39.25 -20.67
N PRO A 407 -21.90 39.47 -21.76
CA PRO A 407 -22.19 38.43 -22.75
C PRO A 407 -21.01 38.18 -23.70
N ALA A 408 -20.80 36.91 -24.05
CA ALA A 408 -19.88 36.46 -25.09
C ALA A 408 -20.42 36.79 -26.50
N PRO A 409 -19.57 37.11 -27.49
CA PRO A 409 -20.02 37.40 -28.85
C PRO A 409 -20.26 36.13 -29.67
N ASP A 410 -21.22 36.26 -30.59
CA ASP A 410 -21.82 35.26 -31.46
C ASP A 410 -20.87 34.43 -32.33
N ALA A 411 -21.27 33.18 -32.55
CA ALA A 411 -20.76 32.31 -33.59
C ALA A 411 -21.35 32.67 -34.97
N ALA A 412 -20.51 32.73 -36.00
CA ALA A 412 -20.92 32.74 -37.40
C ALA A 412 -20.47 31.43 -38.11
N PRO A 413 -21.22 30.92 -39.11
CA PRO A 413 -21.13 29.54 -39.57
C PRO A 413 -20.20 29.31 -40.77
N ALA A 414 -20.02 28.02 -41.08
CA ALA A 414 -19.15 27.38 -42.06
C ALA A 414 -19.09 27.98 -43.47
N GLY A 415 -17.91 27.88 -44.10
CA GLY A 415 -17.71 28.12 -45.54
C GLY A 415 -16.36 27.63 -46.07
N ALA A 416 -16.41 26.58 -46.88
CA ALA A 416 -15.57 26.21 -48.04
C ALA A 416 -14.04 26.47 -48.05
N ALA A 417 -13.30 25.41 -48.38
CA ALA A 417 -11.92 25.44 -48.86
C ALA A 417 -11.72 26.32 -50.11
N PRO A 418 -10.49 26.78 -50.34
CA PRO A 418 -9.91 26.52 -51.66
C PRO A 418 -8.44 26.09 -51.63
N ALA A 419 -8.06 25.48 -52.76
CA ALA A 419 -6.81 24.85 -53.07
C ALA A 419 -5.64 25.82 -53.39
N ALA A 420 -4.43 25.27 -53.23
CA ALA A 420 -3.22 25.42 -54.04
C ALA A 420 -2.78 26.81 -54.56
N ALA A 421 -1.56 27.21 -54.20
CA ALA A 421 -0.60 27.93 -55.06
C ALA A 421 0.84 27.84 -54.45
N PRO A 422 1.92 28.21 -55.16
CA PRO A 422 3.01 27.28 -55.48
C PRO A 422 4.36 27.63 -54.80
N ALA A 423 5.32 26.73 -55.00
CA ALA A 423 6.74 26.96 -54.77
C ALA A 423 7.29 28.15 -55.58
N LEU A 424 8.40 28.73 -55.11
CA LEU A 424 9.59 29.22 -55.85
C LEU A 424 10.40 30.20 -54.96
N PRO A 425 11.68 30.47 -55.24
CA PRO A 425 12.71 29.70 -55.93
C PRO A 425 13.79 29.11 -55.00
#